data_AF-X1R8L9-F1
#
_entry.id   AF-X1R8L9-F1
#
_cell.length_a   1.000
_cell.length_b   1.000
_cell.length_c   1.000
_cell.angle_alpha   90.00
_cell.angle_beta   90.00
_cell.angle_gamma   90.00
#
_symmetry.space_group_name_H-M   'P 1'
#
loop_
_entity.id
_entity.type
_entity.pdbx_description
1 polymer ?
#
loop_
_entity_poly.entity_id
_entity_poly.type
_entity_poly.pdbx_seq_one_letter_code
_entity_poly.pdbx_strand_id
1 'polypeptide(L)'
;RGKEIYMWSDKESDKDYLNFGEVSNLAVDILMAPDMLPVSIGIFGNWGAGKSSLLRLIEQQIEKQDQKYMVINFDAWLYQGYDDARVSLLEVIARKLNTTAKGNETLLQKTKNLLSRVNAFRAMGLLAEGIALAHGVPTGGLFYKKDDYKKEVFFKPEAVR
;
A
#
# COMPACT_ATOMS: atom_id res chain seq x y z
N ARG A 1 18.15 18.68 41.73
CA ARG A 1 19.09 18.20 40.68
C ARG A 1 18.40 17.11 39.87
N GLY A 2 17.64 17.49 38.84
CA GLY A 2 17.12 16.53 37.85
C GLY A 2 18.09 16.48 36.68
N LYS A 3 18.59 15.29 36.33
CA LYS A 3 19.37 15.09 35.10
C LYS A 3 18.37 15.01 33.95
N GLU A 4 18.39 15.97 33.04
CA GLU A 4 17.74 15.84 31.74
C GLU A 4 18.43 14.71 30.97
N ILE A 5 17.63 13.72 30.57
CA ILE A 5 18.05 12.63 29.70
C ILE A 5 17.86 13.14 28.27
N TYR A 6 18.95 13.53 27.62
CA TYR A 6 18.95 13.89 26.22
C TYR A 6 18.68 12.63 25.39
N MET A 7 17.45 12.46 24.90
CA MET A 7 17.15 11.51 23.83
C MET A 7 17.61 12.12 22.50
N TRP A 8 18.43 11.38 21.75
CA TRP A 8 18.76 11.76 20.38
C TRP A 8 17.50 11.76 19.51
N SER A 9 17.35 12.80 18.70
CA SER A 9 16.34 12.84 17.66
C SER A 9 16.70 11.81 16.59
N ASP A 10 15.90 10.76 16.47
CA ASP A 10 15.89 9.87 15.31
C ASP A 10 15.31 10.63 14.11
N LYS A 11 16.13 11.50 13.50
CA LYS A 11 15.81 12.21 12.27
C LYS A 11 16.63 11.58 11.15
N GLU A 12 15.93 11.08 10.12
CA GLU A 12 16.56 10.67 8.87
C GLU A 12 17.48 11.80 8.37
N SER A 13 18.73 11.45 8.03
CA SER A 13 19.77 12.41 7.65
C SER A 13 19.59 12.87 6.21
N ASP A 14 19.61 14.18 5.98
CA ASP A 14 19.57 14.81 4.65
C ASP A 14 20.86 14.63 3.81
N LYS A 15 21.88 13.94 4.34
CA LYS A 15 23.17 13.72 3.66
C LYS A 15 23.41 12.24 3.42
N ASP A 16 23.54 11.88 2.14
CA ASP A 16 23.78 10.50 1.69
C ASP A 16 25.23 10.09 1.91
N TYR A 17 25.49 9.42 3.04
CA TYR A 17 26.81 8.88 3.39
C TYR A 17 27.02 7.44 2.88
N LEU A 18 26.03 6.83 2.22
CA LEU A 18 26.03 5.41 1.84
C LEU A 18 25.90 5.20 0.32
N ASN A 19 26.04 6.26 -0.46
CA ASN A 19 25.90 6.25 -1.93
C ASN A 19 24.54 5.68 -2.39
N PHE A 20 23.49 5.90 -1.60
CA PHE A 20 22.14 5.50 -1.94
C PHE A 20 21.61 6.22 -3.18
N GLY A 21 22.18 7.39 -3.52
CA GLY A 21 21.90 8.14 -4.73
C GLY A 21 22.19 7.34 -6.00
N GLU A 22 23.38 6.73 -6.11
CA GLU A 22 23.72 5.93 -7.30
C GLU A 22 22.83 4.68 -7.41
N VAL A 23 22.59 3.99 -6.29
CA VAL A 23 21.73 2.79 -6.27
C VAL A 23 20.27 3.13 -6.60
N SER A 24 19.75 4.24 -6.07
CA SER A 24 18.39 4.70 -6.38
C SER A 24 18.25 5.15 -7.83
N ASN A 25 19.24 5.86 -8.38
CA ASN A 25 19.23 6.25 -9.80
C ASN A 25 19.15 5.02 -10.71
N LEU A 26 19.98 4.01 -10.46
CA LEU A 26 19.94 2.76 -11.25
C LEU A 26 18.61 2.03 -11.11
N ALA A 27 18.02 2.00 -9.90
CA ALA A 27 16.69 1.44 -9.71
C ALA A 27 15.62 2.21 -10.51
N VAL A 28 15.68 3.54 -10.54
CA VAL A 28 14.76 4.39 -11.31
C VAL A 28 14.92 4.18 -12.80
N ASP A 29 16.15 4.10 -13.31
CA ASP A 29 16.43 3.84 -14.73
C ASP A 29 15.80 2.52 -15.18
N ILE A 30 15.93 1.46 -14.37
CA ILE A 30 15.31 0.16 -14.63
C ILE A 30 13.77 0.26 -14.57
N LEU A 31 13.22 0.95 -13.57
CA LEU A 31 11.77 1.11 -13.39
C LEU A 31 11.11 1.92 -14.51
N MET A 32 11.87 2.81 -15.16
CA MET A 32 11.37 3.69 -16.23
C MET A 32 11.65 3.17 -17.63
N ALA A 33 12.51 2.17 -17.79
CA ALA A 33 12.83 1.56 -19.08
C ALA A 33 11.61 0.80 -19.65
N PRO A 34 10.96 1.27 -20.74
CA PRO A 34 9.74 0.65 -21.27
C PRO A 34 9.94 -0.82 -21.66
N ASP A 35 11.14 -1.14 -22.15
CA ASP A 35 11.53 -2.44 -22.66
C ASP A 35 11.72 -3.48 -21.54
N MET A 36 11.80 -3.02 -20.28
CA MET A 36 11.96 -3.88 -19.11
C MET A 36 10.64 -4.10 -18.34
N LEU A 37 9.55 -3.45 -18.75
CA LEU A 37 8.26 -3.57 -18.06
C LEU A 37 7.51 -4.85 -18.49
N PRO A 38 6.87 -5.58 -17.55
CA PRO A 38 6.82 -5.32 -16.10
C PRO A 38 8.08 -5.83 -15.36
N VAL A 39 8.64 -5.01 -14.47
CA VAL A 39 9.80 -5.35 -13.65
C VAL A 39 9.45 -5.40 -12.15
N SER A 40 10.13 -6.25 -11.40
CA SER A 40 10.05 -6.32 -9.94
C SER A 40 11.46 -6.25 -9.35
N ILE A 41 11.68 -5.31 -8.42
CA ILE A 41 12.97 -5.09 -7.77
C ILE A 41 12.85 -5.43 -6.28
N GLY A 42 13.75 -6.27 -5.78
CA GLY A 42 13.86 -6.59 -4.36
C GLY A 42 15.05 -5.87 -3.72
N ILE A 43 14.82 -5.20 -2.59
CA ILE A 43 15.87 -4.53 -1.81
C ILE A 43 16.13 -5.36 -0.55
N PHE A 44 17.33 -5.91 -0.43
CA PHE A 44 17.74 -6.77 0.67
C PHE A 44 18.81 -6.09 1.54
N GLY A 45 18.78 -6.36 2.85
CA GLY A 45 19.76 -5.84 3.79
C GLY A 45 19.30 -5.93 5.23
N ASN A 46 20.25 -5.81 6.17
CA ASN A 46 20.00 -5.90 7.60
C ASN A 46 19.00 -4.83 8.11
N TRP A 47 18.42 -5.06 9.28
CA TRP A 47 17.65 -4.02 9.98
C TRP A 47 18.53 -2.79 10.24
N GLY A 48 18.01 -1.60 9.97
CA GLY A 48 18.77 -0.34 10.05
C GLY A 48 19.66 -0.03 8.85
N ALA A 49 19.71 -0.88 7.81
CA ALA A 49 20.55 -0.64 6.62
C ALA A 49 20.04 0.45 5.65
N GLY A 50 19.04 1.26 6.03
CA GLY A 50 18.54 2.37 5.19
C GLY A 50 17.62 1.99 4.02
N LYS A 51 17.06 0.76 3.99
CA LYS A 51 16.17 0.30 2.91
C LYS A 51 14.96 1.21 2.68
N SER A 52 14.30 1.65 3.76
CA SER A 52 13.16 2.57 3.69
C SER A 52 13.59 3.94 3.14
N SER A 53 14.76 4.43 3.54
CA SER A 53 15.34 5.67 3.03
C SER A 53 15.66 5.54 1.53
N LEU A 54 16.19 4.41 1.07
CA LEU A 54 16.41 4.13 -0.35
C LEU A 54 15.10 4.13 -1.16
N LEU A 55 14.04 3.47 -0.65
CA LEU A 55 12.72 3.49 -1.28
C LEU A 55 12.16 4.93 -1.40
N ARG A 56 12.39 5.76 -0.37
CA ARG A 56 11.96 7.16 -0.36
C ARG A 56 12.74 8.03 -1.35
N LEU A 57 14.02 7.75 -1.56
CA LEU A 57 14.80 8.40 -2.62
C LEU A 57 14.29 8.02 -4.02
N ILE A 58 14.00 6.73 -4.25
CA ILE A 58 13.40 6.25 -5.50
C ILE A 58 12.06 6.94 -5.75
N GLU A 59 11.16 6.99 -4.77
CA GLU A 59 9.87 7.70 -4.85
C GLU A 59 10.08 9.16 -5.28
N GLN A 60 10.93 9.90 -4.57
CA GLN A 60 11.19 11.31 -4.87
C GLN A 60 11.77 11.54 -6.28
N GLN A 61 12.60 10.63 -6.77
CA GLN A 61 13.16 10.73 -8.12
C GLN A 61 12.10 10.47 -9.18
N ILE A 62 11.25 9.44 -8.99
CA ILE A 62 10.14 9.14 -9.90
C ILE A 62 9.17 10.33 -9.99
N GLU A 63 8.78 10.89 -8.85
CA GLU A 63 7.85 12.03 -8.78
C GLU A 63 8.41 13.31 -9.42
N LYS A 64 9.74 13.49 -9.42
CA LYS A 64 10.42 14.64 -10.04
C LYS A 64 10.52 14.55 -11.56
N GLN A 65 10.66 13.34 -12.12
CA GLN A 65 10.94 13.16 -13.55
C GLN A 65 9.69 13.19 -14.42
N ASP A 66 8.57 12.62 -13.98
CA ASP A 66 7.38 12.50 -14.84
C ASP A 66 6.07 12.42 -14.03
N GLN A 67 5.10 13.27 -14.41
CA GLN A 67 3.74 13.29 -13.84
C GLN A 67 2.87 12.11 -14.31
N LYS A 68 3.37 11.28 -15.23
CA LYS A 68 2.66 10.11 -15.76
C LYS A 68 2.64 8.92 -14.81
N TYR A 69 3.60 8.82 -13.88
CA TYR A 69 3.70 7.70 -12.95
C TYR A 69 3.03 8.02 -11.63
N MET A 70 2.30 7.04 -11.09
CA MET A 70 1.73 7.10 -9.75
C MET A 70 2.49 6.13 -8.84
N VAL A 71 3.21 6.67 -7.86
CA VAL A 71 3.84 5.87 -6.81
C VAL A 71 2.81 5.54 -5.74
N ILE A 72 2.74 4.27 -5.36
CA ILE A 72 1.82 3.75 -4.34
C ILE A 72 2.65 3.06 -3.26
N ASN A 73 2.73 3.69 -2.09
CA ASN A 73 3.40 3.11 -0.93
C ASN A 73 2.44 2.20 -0.16
N PHE A 74 2.92 0.99 0.17
CA PHE A 74 2.20 0.02 0.97
C PHE A 74 3.09 -0.46 2.13
N ASP A 75 2.70 -0.12 3.35
CA ASP A 75 3.35 -0.60 4.57
C ASP A 75 2.61 -1.82 5.12
N ALA A 76 3.23 -2.99 5.04
CA ALA A 76 2.63 -4.24 5.52
C ALA A 76 2.38 -4.25 7.04
N TRP A 77 3.13 -3.49 7.84
CA TRP A 77 2.97 -3.44 9.30
C TRP A 77 1.69 -2.71 9.70
N LEU A 78 1.34 -1.64 8.99
CA LEU A 78 0.10 -0.88 9.24
C LEU A 78 -1.16 -1.75 9.06
N TYR A 79 -1.06 -2.80 8.23
CA TYR A 79 -2.16 -3.72 7.95
C TYR A 79 -2.03 -5.07 8.66
N GLN A 80 -1.08 -5.23 9.59
CA GLN A 80 -1.03 -6.40 10.46
C GLN A 80 -2.22 -6.39 11.42
N GLY A 81 -3.27 -7.14 11.07
CA GLY A 81 -4.54 -7.17 11.79
C GLY A 81 -5.76 -7.01 10.89
N TYR A 82 -5.57 -6.65 9.61
CA TYR A 82 -6.59 -6.82 8.58
C TYR A 82 -6.53 -8.26 8.08
N ASP A 83 -7.70 -8.91 8.02
CA ASP A 83 -7.81 -10.34 7.74
C ASP A 83 -7.40 -10.75 6.30
N ASP A 84 -7.16 -9.79 5.39
CA ASP A 84 -6.61 -10.08 4.05
C ASP A 84 -5.68 -8.96 3.54
N ALA A 85 -4.37 -9.23 3.56
CA ALA A 85 -3.34 -8.33 3.04
C ALA A 85 -3.54 -7.94 1.56
N ARG A 86 -4.14 -8.82 0.74
CA ARG A 86 -4.44 -8.52 -0.67
C ARG A 86 -5.56 -7.49 -0.78
N VAL A 87 -6.57 -7.60 0.07
CA VAL A 87 -7.66 -6.64 0.13
C VAL A 87 -7.16 -5.29 0.60
N SER A 88 -6.31 -5.25 1.63
CA SER A 88 -5.68 -4.01 2.12
C SER A 88 -4.82 -3.34 1.03
N LEU A 89 -4.04 -4.11 0.28
CA LEU A 89 -3.25 -3.60 -0.84
C LEU A 89 -4.16 -2.98 -1.93
N LEU A 90 -5.22 -3.70 -2.34
CA LEU A 90 -6.17 -3.21 -3.33
C LEU A 90 -6.90 -1.95 -2.85
N GLU A 91 -7.19 -1.85 -1.56
CA GLU A 91 -7.78 -0.66 -0.95
C GLU A 91 -6.84 0.54 -0.99
N VAL A 92 -5.57 0.36 -0.64
CA VAL A 92 -4.54 1.41 -0.74
C VAL A 92 -4.43 1.92 -2.19
N ILE A 93 -4.35 0.99 -3.14
CA ILE A 93 -4.30 1.32 -4.57
C ILE A 93 -5.52 2.12 -4.99
N ALA A 94 -6.73 1.64 -4.66
CA ALA A 94 -7.96 2.28 -5.07
C ALA A 94 -8.16 3.68 -4.45
N ARG A 95 -7.79 3.86 -3.17
CA ARG A 95 -7.83 5.19 -2.52
C ARG A 95 -6.89 6.17 -3.21
N LYS A 96 -5.64 5.76 -3.50
CA LYS A 96 -4.67 6.61 -4.19
C LYS A 96 -5.13 6.94 -5.61
N LEU A 97 -5.64 5.96 -6.35
CA LEU A 97 -6.23 6.17 -7.67
C LEU A 97 -7.38 7.17 -7.63
N ASN A 98 -8.30 7.07 -6.66
CA ASN A 98 -9.42 8.00 -6.52
C ASN A 98 -8.96 9.43 -6.25
N THR A 99 -7.96 9.63 -5.39
CA THR A 99 -7.43 10.97 -5.11
C THR A 99 -6.80 11.61 -6.35
N THR A 100 -6.09 10.84 -7.16
CA THR A 100 -5.43 11.34 -8.38
C THR A 100 -6.36 11.41 -9.59
N ALA A 101 -7.40 10.58 -9.65
CA ALA A 101 -8.34 10.52 -10.77
C ALA A 101 -9.39 11.66 -10.76
N LYS A 102 -9.35 12.58 -9.78
CA LYS A 102 -10.17 13.80 -9.77
C LYS A 102 -9.87 14.63 -11.03
N GLY A 103 -10.66 14.41 -12.08
CA GLY A 103 -10.51 15.03 -13.41
C GLY A 103 -10.23 14.08 -14.58
N ASN A 104 -10.07 12.76 -14.37
CA ASN A 104 -9.87 11.78 -15.44
C ASN A 104 -10.93 10.66 -15.37
N GLU A 105 -11.97 10.77 -16.20
CA GLU A 105 -13.12 9.86 -16.24
C GLU A 105 -12.73 8.40 -16.50
N THR A 106 -11.67 8.17 -17.29
CA THR A 106 -11.20 6.81 -17.62
C THR A 106 -10.56 6.13 -16.41
N LEU A 107 -9.73 6.86 -15.66
CA LEU A 107 -9.14 6.37 -14.42
C LEU A 107 -10.20 6.15 -13.34
N LEU A 108 -11.20 7.04 -13.28
CA LEU A 108 -12.32 6.93 -12.35
C LEU A 108 -13.12 5.64 -12.61
N GLN A 109 -13.41 5.33 -13.87
CA GLN A 109 -14.11 4.11 -14.26
C GLN A 109 -13.30 2.84 -13.95
N LYS A 110 -11.98 2.83 -14.23
CA LYS A 110 -11.10 1.71 -13.88
C LYS A 110 -11.05 1.48 -12.37
N THR A 111 -11.00 2.56 -11.59
CA THR A 111 -10.99 2.51 -10.12
C THR A 111 -12.30 1.92 -9.59
N LYS A 112 -13.46 2.37 -10.11
CA LYS A 112 -14.77 1.79 -9.76
C LYS A 112 -14.86 0.30 -10.07
N ASN A 113 -14.36 -0.12 -11.23
CA ASN A 113 -14.35 -1.52 -11.63
C ASN A 113 -13.43 -2.39 -10.75
N LEU A 114 -12.30 -1.86 -10.30
CA LEU A 114 -11.42 -2.57 -9.37
C LEU A 114 -12.11 -2.75 -8.01
N LEU A 115 -12.67 -1.67 -7.47
CA LEU A 115 -13.35 -1.65 -6.18
C LEU A 115 -14.58 -2.55 -6.14
N SER A 116 -15.37 -2.60 -7.21
CA SER A 116 -16.53 -3.49 -7.29
C SER A 116 -16.13 -4.95 -7.21
N ARG A 117 -15.00 -5.34 -7.81
CA ARG A 117 -14.45 -6.70 -7.73
C ARG A 117 -13.95 -7.03 -6.32
N VAL A 118 -13.31 -6.08 -5.65
CA VAL A 118 -12.89 -6.25 -4.24
C VAL A 118 -14.11 -6.47 -3.34
N ASN A 119 -15.15 -5.64 -3.50
CA ASN A 119 -16.41 -5.79 -2.78
C ASN A 119 -17.06 -7.16 -3.04
N ALA A 120 -17.09 -7.61 -4.29
CA ALA A 120 -17.64 -8.93 -4.65
C ALA A 120 -16.86 -10.07 -3.99
N PHE A 121 -15.52 -10.01 -3.99
CA PHE A 121 -14.67 -11.01 -3.34
C PHE A 121 -14.91 -11.05 -1.82
N ARG A 122 -15.02 -9.88 -1.18
CA ARG A 122 -15.33 -9.77 0.25
C ARG A 122 -16.72 -10.33 0.58
N ALA A 123 -17.73 -10.01 -0.22
CA ALA A 123 -19.08 -10.57 -0.04
C ALA A 123 -19.10 -12.10 -0.19
N MET A 124 -18.33 -12.64 -1.13
CA MET A 124 -18.18 -14.08 -1.32
C MET A 124 -17.54 -14.75 -0.09
N GLY A 125 -16.51 -14.13 0.49
CA GLY A 125 -15.90 -14.60 1.75
C GLY A 125 -16.93 -14.69 2.88
N LEU A 126 -17.71 -13.63 3.09
CA LEU A 126 -18.77 -13.59 4.12
C LEU A 126 -19.85 -14.67 3.91
N LEU A 127 -20.26 -14.89 2.66
CA LEU A 127 -21.24 -15.93 2.33
C LEU A 127 -20.69 -17.33 2.59
N ALA A 128 -19.44 -17.60 2.19
CA ALA A 128 -18.79 -18.88 2.44
C ALA A 128 -18.67 -19.18 3.94
N GLU A 129 -18.35 -18.17 4.74
CA GLU A 129 -18.35 -18.29 6.21
C GLU A 129 -19.74 -18.58 6.78
N GLY A 130 -20.77 -17.88 6.32
CA GLY A 130 -22.15 -18.12 6.76
C GLY A 130 -22.61 -19.54 6.49
N ILE A 131 -22.25 -20.10 5.32
CA ILE A 131 -22.51 -21.49 4.96
C ILE A 131 -21.72 -22.44 5.87
N ALA A 132 -20.42 -22.19 6.07
CA ALA A 132 -19.58 -23.03 6.92
C ALA A 132 -20.09 -23.09 8.37
N LEU A 133 -20.50 -21.95 8.93
CA LEU A 133 -21.11 -21.86 10.26
C LEU A 133 -22.44 -22.61 10.33
N ALA A 134 -23.30 -22.49 9.31
CA ALA A 134 -24.57 -23.22 9.24
C ALA A 134 -24.36 -24.75 9.16
N HIS A 135 -23.24 -25.18 8.56
CA HIS A 135 -22.83 -26.59 8.50
C HIS A 135 -21.97 -27.05 9.70
N GLY A 136 -21.84 -26.22 10.75
CA GLY A 136 -21.14 -26.58 11.98
C GLY A 136 -19.62 -26.67 11.85
N VAL A 137 -19.04 -26.10 10.78
CA VAL A 137 -17.59 -26.03 10.57
C VAL A 137 -17.04 -24.82 11.34
N PRO A 138 -16.14 -25.00 12.30
CA PRO A 138 -15.55 -23.88 13.04
C PRO A 138 -14.57 -23.13 12.13
N THR A 139 -14.95 -21.94 11.66
CA THR A 139 -14.12 -21.08 10.80
C THR A 139 -13.05 -20.30 11.56
N GLY A 140 -13.00 -20.41 12.90
CA GLY A 140 -11.95 -19.82 13.73
C GLY A 140 -11.87 -18.28 13.73
N GLY A 141 -12.89 -17.59 13.21
CA GLY A 141 -12.87 -16.12 13.07
C GLY A 141 -11.83 -15.63 12.06
N LEU A 142 -11.40 -16.48 11.12
CA LEU A 142 -10.29 -16.24 10.19
C LEU A 142 -10.49 -14.98 9.31
N PHE A 143 -11.73 -14.48 9.18
CA PHE A 143 -12.02 -13.23 8.48
C PHE A 143 -12.82 -12.20 9.29
N TYR A 144 -12.97 -12.34 10.62
CA TYR A 144 -13.88 -11.50 11.40
C TYR A 144 -13.37 -11.12 12.82
N LYS A 145 -12.93 -9.87 12.97
CA LYS A 145 -12.91 -9.14 14.26
C LYS A 145 -14.08 -8.14 14.33
N LYS A 146 -14.79 -8.18 15.45
CA LYS A 146 -16.20 -7.80 15.61
C LYS A 146 -16.46 -6.32 15.97
N ASP A 147 -15.67 -5.33 15.52
CA ASP A 147 -15.88 -3.95 16.00
C ASP A 147 -16.08 -2.81 14.97
N ASP A 148 -15.92 -2.99 13.65
CA ASP A 148 -15.98 -1.85 12.68
C ASP A 148 -17.07 -1.95 11.58
N TYR A 149 -18.25 -2.44 11.96
CA TYR A 149 -19.28 -2.97 11.04
C TYR A 149 -20.00 -2.03 10.06
N LYS A 150 -19.92 -0.70 10.18
CA LYS A 150 -20.90 0.16 9.46
C LYS A 150 -20.34 1.23 8.54
N LYS A 151 -19.03 1.45 8.51
CA LYS A 151 -18.42 2.44 7.58
C LYS A 151 -17.32 1.89 6.67
N GLU A 152 -16.75 0.74 6.98
CA GLU A 152 -15.51 0.24 6.31
C GLU A 152 -15.70 -1.04 5.49
N VAL A 153 -16.89 -1.66 5.57
CA VAL A 153 -17.12 -3.03 5.09
C VAL A 153 -17.28 -3.13 3.57
N PHE A 154 -17.73 -2.08 2.89
CA PHE A 154 -17.83 -2.06 1.43
C PHE A 154 -17.48 -0.69 0.90
N PHE A 155 -16.66 -0.65 -0.14
CA PHE A 155 -16.35 0.60 -0.81
C PHE A 155 -17.61 1.16 -1.44
N LYS A 156 -18.01 2.38 -1.04
CA LYS A 156 -19.15 3.09 -1.61
C LYS A 156 -18.77 3.71 -2.95
N PRO A 157 -19.38 3.30 -4.08
CA PRO A 157 -19.06 3.85 -5.40
C PRO A 157 -19.16 5.39 -5.47
N GLU A 158 -20.05 5.98 -4.66
CA GLU A 158 -20.25 7.42 -4.49
C GLU A 158 -19.13 8.15 -3.73
N ALA A 159 -18.19 7.43 -3.10
CA ALA A 159 -16.96 7.99 -2.54
C ALA A 159 -15.88 8.22 -3.61
N VAL A 160 -16.08 7.68 -4.83
CA VAL A 160 -15.28 8.00 -6.02
C VAL A 160 -15.93 9.19 -6.72
N ARG A 161 -15.45 10.40 -6.44
CA ARG A 161 -15.88 11.67 -7.05
C ARG A 161 -14.67 12.44 -7.55
#